data_AF-A0A2R4VUI8-F1
#
_entry.id   AF-A0A2R4VUI8-F1
#
_cell.length_a   1.000
_cell.length_b   1.000
_cell.length_c   1.000
_cell.angle_alpha   90.00
_cell.angle_beta   90.00
_cell.angle_gamma   90.00
#
_symmetry.space_group_name_H-M   'P 1'
#
loop_
_entity.id
_entity.type
_entity.pdbx_description
1 polymer ?
#
loop_
_entity_poly.entity_id
_entity_poly.type
_entity_poly.pdbx_seq_one_letter_code
_entity_poly.pdbx_strand_id
1 'polypeptide(L)'
;MRVPVQYCWGVAALLFLPSAASAQPPAGRFPAGAPALELPVRCRIGADCFVQNYVDTDPGPGMQDFACGRLTYDGHKGTDFRLPDLEAMRRGVAVVAAAPGTVARVRDGMEDVSIRQAGGSPAGREAGNAVVVDHGDGWETQYSHLKRGSIAVRPGDRVEAGTPLGQIGLSGNTEFPHVDFGIRHDGRTLDPYTGREAGGGGAASCTVPAGGEALPPDTLWSAEARRTLAYRPSALLGAGLAPEAPKAEVARDGGYGGKPLPAGTPTLGVWAELMGGRLGDRVTLEVSGPDGRRLLRSEGAVPRPLAVLFFGTEVKKPASGPWAPGPYRVTVTLRHGDETVLREERRVELR
;
A
#
# COMPACT_ATOMS: atom_id res chain seq x y z
N MET A 1 -60.80 48.14 -39.76
CA MET A 1 -59.80 48.88 -38.96
C MET A 1 -59.52 48.07 -37.71
N ARG A 2 -58.36 47.40 -37.64
CA ARG A 2 -57.93 46.59 -36.49
C ARG A 2 -56.69 47.25 -35.90
N VAL A 3 -56.76 47.58 -34.62
CA VAL A 3 -55.68 48.17 -33.82
C VAL A 3 -54.70 47.05 -33.42
N PRO A 4 -53.38 47.20 -33.60
CA PRO A 4 -52.42 46.25 -33.05
C PRO A 4 -52.14 46.56 -31.58
N VAL A 5 -52.34 45.56 -30.71
CA VAL A 5 -51.94 45.58 -29.30
C VAL A 5 -50.52 45.05 -29.20
N GLN A 6 -49.62 45.87 -28.67
CA GLN A 6 -48.20 45.55 -28.48
C GLN A 6 -48.02 44.98 -27.07
N TYR A 7 -47.75 43.68 -26.94
CA TYR A 7 -47.43 43.06 -25.65
C TYR A 7 -45.95 43.23 -25.33
N CYS A 8 -45.67 43.97 -24.26
CA CYS A 8 -44.34 44.16 -23.69
C CYS A 8 -44.01 42.96 -22.79
N TRP A 9 -43.01 42.15 -23.16
CA TRP A 9 -42.49 41.08 -22.30
C TRP A 9 -41.39 41.66 -21.42
N GLY A 10 -41.69 41.81 -20.13
CA GLY A 10 -40.70 42.17 -19.10
C GLY A 10 -39.76 40.99 -18.85
N VAL A 11 -38.46 41.23 -19.03
CA VAL A 11 -37.41 40.27 -18.66
C VAL A 11 -37.21 40.37 -17.15
N ALA A 12 -37.68 39.36 -16.40
CA ALA A 12 -37.35 39.21 -15.00
C ALA A 12 -35.88 38.79 -14.86
N ALA A 13 -35.04 39.69 -14.35
CA ALA A 13 -33.67 39.39 -13.99
C ALA A 13 -33.67 38.50 -12.74
N LEU A 14 -33.48 37.19 -12.94
CA LEU A 14 -33.12 36.25 -11.88
C LEU A 14 -31.71 36.60 -11.39
N LEU A 15 -31.64 37.25 -10.22
CA LEU A 15 -30.40 37.42 -9.47
C LEU A 15 -29.94 36.04 -9.00
N PHE A 16 -28.99 35.45 -9.73
CA PHE A 16 -28.19 34.34 -9.23
C PHE A 16 -27.30 34.87 -8.11
N LEU A 17 -27.64 34.54 -6.86
CA LEU A 17 -26.71 34.62 -5.76
C LEU A 17 -25.62 33.56 -6.02
N PRO A 18 -24.33 33.94 -6.12
CA PRO A 18 -23.28 32.95 -6.23
C PRO A 18 -23.25 32.15 -4.92
N SER A 19 -23.50 30.84 -5.02
CA SER A 19 -23.16 29.91 -3.95
C SER A 19 -21.70 30.14 -3.58
N ALA A 20 -21.45 30.42 -2.30
CA ALA A 20 -20.10 30.47 -1.77
C ALA A 20 -19.45 29.09 -1.99
N ALA A 21 -18.62 28.98 -3.02
CA ALA A 21 -17.71 27.86 -3.16
C ALA A 21 -16.84 27.85 -1.90
N SER A 22 -16.89 26.76 -1.12
CA SER A 22 -15.94 26.57 -0.03
C SER A 22 -14.56 26.48 -0.68
N ALA A 23 -13.78 27.56 -0.59
CA ALA A 23 -12.40 27.54 -1.03
C ALA A 23 -11.68 26.47 -0.21
N GLN A 24 -11.16 25.44 -0.88
CA GLN A 24 -10.22 24.52 -0.24
C GLN A 24 -9.05 25.36 0.30
N PRO A 25 -8.60 25.10 1.54
CA PRO A 25 -7.41 25.76 2.06
C PRO A 25 -6.23 25.53 1.10
N PRO A 26 -5.31 26.49 0.96
CA PRO A 26 -4.09 26.27 0.20
C PRO A 26 -3.37 25.02 0.72
N ALA A 27 -2.75 24.26 -0.20
CA ALA A 27 -1.93 23.10 0.14
C ALA A 27 -0.94 23.46 1.27
N GLY A 28 -0.83 22.59 2.28
CA GLY A 28 0.12 22.75 3.37
C GLY A 28 -0.36 23.51 4.62
N ARG A 29 -1.66 23.82 4.76
CA ARG A 29 -2.22 24.34 6.02
C ARG A 29 -3.33 23.45 6.56
N PHE A 30 -2.98 22.58 7.50
CA PHE A 30 -3.93 21.75 8.22
C PHE A 30 -4.88 22.60 9.07
N PRO A 31 -6.12 22.13 9.30
CA PRO A 31 -7.00 22.71 10.32
C PRO A 31 -6.28 22.77 11.68
N ALA A 32 -6.68 23.71 12.53
CA ALA A 32 -6.15 23.80 13.89
C ALA A 32 -6.40 22.48 14.65
N GLY A 33 -5.49 22.14 15.57
CA GLY A 33 -5.60 20.89 16.35
C GLY A 33 -5.22 19.62 15.61
N ALA A 34 -4.72 19.71 14.36
CA ALA A 34 -4.27 18.54 13.61
C ALA A 34 -3.23 17.72 14.39
N PRO A 35 -3.44 16.39 14.55
CA PRO A 35 -2.49 15.54 15.26
C PRO A 35 -1.22 15.35 14.44
N ALA A 36 -0.07 15.33 15.10
CA ALA A 36 1.17 14.83 14.52
C ALA A 36 1.14 13.30 14.51
N LEU A 37 1.18 12.70 13.32
CA LEU A 37 1.04 11.27 13.12
C LEU A 37 2.40 10.57 13.16
N GLU A 38 2.53 9.59 14.04
CA GLU A 38 3.59 8.58 14.04
C GLU A 38 3.23 7.39 13.15
N LEU A 39 4.22 6.55 12.85
CA LEU A 39 4.01 5.34 12.04
C LEU A 39 2.99 4.40 12.71
N PRO A 40 1.89 4.00 12.02
CA PRO A 40 0.81 3.20 12.61
C PRO A 40 1.13 1.70 12.70
N VAL A 41 2.36 1.29 12.40
CA VAL A 41 2.79 -0.11 12.34
C VAL A 41 4.17 -0.31 12.97
N ARG A 42 4.39 -1.49 13.55
CA ARG A 42 5.70 -1.91 14.11
C ARG A 42 6.44 -2.84 13.16
N CYS A 43 6.91 -2.28 12.05
CA CYS A 43 7.70 -2.96 11.04
C CYS A 43 8.64 -1.97 10.34
N ARG A 44 9.74 -2.45 9.75
CA ARG A 44 10.64 -1.59 8.97
C ARG A 44 10.07 -1.39 7.57
N ILE A 45 9.64 -0.17 7.27
CA ILE A 45 9.11 0.20 5.96
C ILE A 45 10.16 -0.01 4.87
N GLY A 46 9.77 -0.72 3.82
CA GLY A 46 10.63 -1.10 2.72
C GLY A 46 11.49 -2.34 2.95
N ALA A 47 11.30 -3.04 4.07
CA ALA A 47 12.00 -4.29 4.36
C ALA A 47 11.04 -5.38 4.89
N ASP A 48 10.33 -5.08 5.97
CA ASP A 48 9.40 -6.02 6.62
C ASP A 48 7.95 -5.77 6.20
N CYS A 49 7.65 -4.53 5.78
CA CYS A 49 6.35 -4.07 5.31
C CYS A 49 6.53 -2.92 4.33
N PHE A 50 5.49 -2.58 3.57
CA PHE A 50 5.58 -1.64 2.45
C PHE A 50 4.34 -0.76 2.40
N VAL A 51 4.50 0.50 2.04
CA VAL A 51 3.33 1.31 1.67
C VAL A 51 2.95 0.92 0.24
N GLN A 52 1.84 0.21 0.08
CA GLN A 52 1.40 -0.28 -1.23
C GLN A 52 0.51 0.73 -1.94
N ASN A 53 -0.50 1.26 -1.25
CA ASN A 53 -1.44 2.22 -1.81
C ASN A 53 -1.48 3.47 -0.94
N TYR A 54 -1.61 4.62 -1.58
CA TYR A 54 -1.85 5.93 -0.98
C TYR A 54 -3.24 6.43 -1.32
N VAL A 55 -3.70 7.50 -0.67
CA VAL A 55 -4.98 8.13 -0.95
C VAL A 55 -5.07 8.52 -2.43
N ASP A 56 -6.23 8.26 -3.03
CA ASP A 56 -6.51 8.69 -4.39
C ASP A 56 -6.89 10.17 -4.39
N THR A 57 -6.02 10.98 -5.01
CA THR A 57 -6.16 12.42 -5.10
C THR A 57 -6.91 12.87 -6.36
N ASP A 58 -7.09 11.98 -7.35
CA ASP A 58 -7.79 12.23 -8.62
C ASP A 58 -8.72 11.05 -8.97
N PRO A 59 -9.90 10.99 -8.32
CA PRO A 59 -10.83 9.87 -8.47
C PRO A 59 -11.41 9.81 -9.88
N GLY A 60 -11.47 8.61 -10.44
CA GLY A 60 -11.77 8.33 -11.83
C GLY A 60 -10.65 7.53 -12.51
N PRO A 61 -10.74 7.29 -13.83
CA PRO A 61 -9.80 6.41 -14.54
C PRO A 61 -8.33 6.88 -14.51
N GLY A 62 -8.10 8.14 -14.15
CA GLY A 62 -6.77 8.75 -14.03
C GLY A 62 -5.96 8.16 -12.89
N MET A 63 -6.58 8.02 -11.71
CA MET A 63 -6.07 7.55 -10.41
C MET A 63 -4.66 8.03 -10.08
N GLN A 64 -4.52 8.85 -9.05
CA GLN A 64 -3.23 9.46 -8.76
C GLN A 64 -2.95 9.58 -7.26
N ASP A 65 -1.77 9.11 -6.85
CA ASP A 65 -1.26 9.35 -5.49
C ASP A 65 -0.67 10.76 -5.32
N PHE A 66 -0.40 11.18 -4.09
CA PHE A 66 0.14 12.50 -3.76
C PHE A 66 1.48 12.87 -4.45
N ALA A 67 2.23 11.88 -4.91
CA ALA A 67 3.50 12.03 -5.62
C ALA A 67 3.32 11.89 -7.14
N CYS A 68 2.09 11.96 -7.63
CA CYS A 68 1.72 11.79 -9.03
C CYS A 68 2.04 10.41 -9.61
N GLY A 69 2.24 9.42 -8.75
CA GLY A 69 2.37 8.03 -9.11
C GLY A 69 1.02 7.31 -9.17
N ARG A 70 1.12 5.98 -9.32
CA ARG A 70 -0.02 5.08 -9.53
C ARG A 70 -0.15 4.04 -8.41
N LEU A 71 0.47 4.29 -7.26
CA LEU A 71 0.32 3.43 -6.09
C LEU A 71 -0.98 3.80 -5.37
N THR A 72 -2.11 3.61 -6.05
CA THR A 72 -3.46 3.87 -5.56
C THR A 72 -4.47 3.18 -6.48
N TYR A 73 -5.75 3.25 -6.15
CA TYR A 73 -6.85 2.80 -6.99
C TYR A 73 -8.07 3.72 -6.81
N ASP A 74 -9.02 3.66 -7.75
CA ASP A 74 -10.12 4.60 -7.85
C ASP A 74 -10.93 4.66 -6.54
N GLY A 75 -10.92 5.85 -5.94
CA GLY A 75 -11.63 6.13 -4.71
C GLY A 75 -10.99 5.56 -3.45
N HIS A 76 -9.70 5.21 -3.46
CA HIS A 76 -8.97 4.79 -2.27
C HIS A 76 -8.84 5.95 -1.25
N LYS A 77 -9.16 5.69 0.01
CA LYS A 77 -9.35 6.72 1.05
C LYS A 77 -8.32 6.67 2.19
N GLY A 78 -7.30 5.83 2.09
CA GLY A 78 -6.29 5.71 3.13
C GLY A 78 -4.91 5.37 2.61
N THR A 79 -4.07 4.85 3.50
CA THR A 79 -2.71 4.42 3.21
C THR A 79 -2.54 2.97 3.64
N ASP A 80 -2.21 2.11 2.68
CA ASP A 80 -2.09 0.66 2.90
C ASP A 80 -0.66 0.29 3.31
N PHE A 81 -0.50 -0.11 4.57
CA PHE A 81 0.74 -0.70 5.07
C PHE A 81 0.66 -2.23 4.93
N ARG A 82 1.24 -2.73 3.86
CA ARG A 82 1.23 -4.13 3.44
C ARG A 82 2.34 -4.96 4.08
N LEU A 83 2.02 -6.21 4.40
CA LEU A 83 2.98 -7.29 4.64
C LEU A 83 3.31 -8.07 3.35
N PRO A 84 4.52 -8.65 3.24
CA PRO A 84 4.93 -9.38 2.02
C PRO A 84 4.01 -10.58 1.73
N ASP A 85 3.61 -11.33 2.75
CA ASP A 85 2.91 -12.60 2.64
C ASP A 85 2.04 -12.91 3.89
N LEU A 86 1.22 -13.97 3.79
CA LEU A 86 0.40 -14.46 4.90
C LEU A 86 1.23 -15.07 6.04
N GLU A 87 2.47 -15.48 5.80
CA GLU A 87 3.34 -15.98 6.88
C GLU A 87 3.73 -14.85 7.83
N ALA A 88 4.08 -13.67 7.30
CA ALA A 88 4.31 -12.45 8.08
C ALA A 88 3.07 -12.07 8.89
N MET A 89 1.87 -12.14 8.30
CA MET A 89 0.61 -11.90 9.02
C MET A 89 0.40 -12.91 10.16
N ARG A 90 0.70 -14.19 9.92
CA ARG A 90 0.61 -15.25 10.95
C ARG A 90 1.57 -15.02 12.10
N ARG A 91 2.82 -14.60 11.82
CA ARG A 91 3.81 -14.20 12.85
C ARG A 91 3.33 -13.01 13.70
N GLY A 92 2.48 -12.16 13.12
CA GLY A 92 1.85 -11.03 13.79
C GLY A 92 2.72 -9.78 13.70
N VAL A 93 2.17 -8.72 13.14
CA VAL A 93 2.80 -7.39 13.08
C VAL A 93 1.86 -6.39 13.71
N ALA A 94 2.33 -5.70 14.74
CA ALA A 94 1.49 -4.81 15.54
C ALA A 94 1.08 -3.58 14.74
N VAL A 95 -0.21 -3.26 14.82
CA VAL A 95 -0.77 -1.95 14.48
C VAL A 95 -0.86 -1.15 15.77
N VAL A 96 -0.38 0.09 15.73
CA VAL A 96 -0.28 0.98 16.88
C VAL A 96 -0.97 2.31 16.60
N ALA A 97 -1.43 2.99 17.64
CA ALA A 97 -2.01 4.33 17.49
C ALA A 97 -0.97 5.30 16.91
N ALA A 98 -1.34 6.01 15.85
CA ALA A 98 -0.49 7.01 15.22
C ALA A 98 -0.39 8.30 16.05
N ALA A 99 -1.39 8.59 16.88
CA ALA A 99 -1.41 9.78 17.74
C ALA A 99 -2.20 9.50 19.03
N PRO A 100 -1.98 10.29 20.10
CA PRO A 100 -2.75 10.16 21.33
C PRO A 100 -4.23 10.43 21.11
N GLY A 101 -5.10 9.75 21.85
CA GLY A 101 -6.54 9.94 21.73
C GLY A 101 -7.34 8.97 22.59
N THR A 102 -8.64 8.91 22.32
CA THR A 102 -9.58 7.96 22.95
C THR A 102 -10.13 7.02 21.90
N VAL A 103 -10.13 5.71 22.17
CA VAL A 103 -10.72 4.73 21.27
C VAL A 103 -12.23 4.98 21.19
N ALA A 104 -12.71 5.38 20.02
CA ALA A 104 -14.11 5.73 19.80
C ALA A 104 -14.94 4.51 19.40
N ARG A 105 -14.41 3.67 18.50
CA ARG A 105 -15.15 2.54 17.90
C ARG A 105 -14.23 1.36 17.66
N VAL A 106 -14.76 0.15 17.84
CA VAL A 106 -14.07 -1.11 17.59
C VAL A 106 -15.02 -2.07 16.89
N ARG A 107 -14.50 -2.83 15.92
CA ARG A 107 -15.16 -4.01 15.34
C ARG A 107 -14.15 -5.14 15.25
N ASP A 108 -14.54 -6.33 15.70
CA ASP A 108 -13.73 -7.55 15.60
C ASP A 108 -14.60 -8.76 15.17
N GLY A 109 -13.96 -9.90 14.96
CA GLY A 109 -14.60 -11.20 14.70
C GLY A 109 -14.78 -11.55 13.22
N MET A 110 -14.42 -10.68 12.29
CA MET A 110 -14.42 -11.01 10.85
C MET A 110 -13.24 -11.91 10.50
N GLU A 111 -13.50 -12.90 9.66
CA GLU A 111 -12.46 -13.81 9.13
C GLU A 111 -11.38 -13.05 8.36
N ASP A 112 -10.15 -13.53 8.49
CA ASP A 112 -9.00 -13.12 7.67
C ASP A 112 -9.04 -13.89 6.35
N VAL A 113 -9.82 -13.40 5.39
CA VAL A 113 -10.04 -14.03 4.08
C VAL A 113 -10.02 -13.00 2.97
N SER A 114 -9.28 -13.30 1.90
CA SER A 114 -9.23 -12.46 0.72
C SER A 114 -10.58 -12.43 0.00
N ILE A 115 -11.01 -11.27 -0.50
CA ILE A 115 -12.24 -11.16 -1.30
C ILE A 115 -12.22 -12.03 -2.56
N ARG A 116 -11.03 -12.37 -3.07
CA ARG A 116 -10.87 -13.31 -4.20
C ARG A 116 -11.28 -14.72 -3.83
N GLN A 117 -11.06 -15.11 -2.57
CA GLN A 117 -11.45 -16.41 -2.04
C GLN A 117 -12.91 -16.39 -1.54
N ALA A 118 -13.35 -15.27 -0.96
CA ALA A 118 -14.71 -15.10 -0.45
C ALA A 118 -15.75 -14.83 -1.55
N GLY A 119 -15.33 -14.49 -2.77
CA GLY A 119 -16.22 -14.22 -3.91
C GLY A 119 -16.74 -12.78 -3.97
N GLY A 120 -16.19 -11.84 -3.18
CA GLY A 120 -16.56 -10.43 -3.21
C GLY A 120 -16.33 -9.69 -1.89
N SER A 121 -16.53 -8.37 -1.93
CA SER A 121 -16.46 -7.50 -0.75
C SER A 121 -17.63 -7.74 0.21
N PRO A 122 -17.41 -7.78 1.53
CA PRO A 122 -18.50 -7.90 2.50
C PRO A 122 -19.25 -6.57 2.66
N ALA A 123 -20.45 -6.49 2.07
CA ALA A 123 -21.28 -5.29 2.06
C ALA A 123 -21.55 -4.72 3.47
N GLY A 124 -21.30 -3.43 3.66
CA GLY A 124 -21.45 -2.71 4.94
C GLY A 124 -20.38 -3.05 5.98
N ARG A 125 -19.42 -3.93 5.65
CA ARG A 125 -18.32 -4.34 6.52
C ARG A 125 -16.97 -4.30 5.81
N GLU A 126 -16.84 -3.41 4.84
CA GLU A 126 -15.68 -3.25 3.98
C GLU A 126 -14.41 -3.02 4.80
N ALA A 127 -14.47 -2.21 5.86
CA ALA A 127 -13.32 -1.94 6.73
C ALA A 127 -12.84 -3.15 7.58
N GLY A 128 -13.51 -4.31 7.52
CA GLY A 128 -13.07 -5.50 8.26
C GLY A 128 -13.10 -5.33 9.78
N ASN A 129 -12.19 -5.97 10.49
CA ASN A 129 -11.93 -5.65 11.89
C ASN A 129 -11.20 -4.30 11.94
N ALA A 130 -11.66 -3.38 12.79
CA ALA A 130 -11.16 -2.01 12.77
C ALA A 130 -11.19 -1.35 14.14
N VAL A 131 -10.31 -0.38 14.32
CA VAL A 131 -10.28 0.55 15.46
C VAL A 131 -10.38 1.97 14.93
N VAL A 132 -11.17 2.81 15.59
CA VAL A 132 -11.17 4.27 15.38
C VAL A 132 -10.71 4.95 16.66
N VAL A 133 -9.76 5.87 16.55
CA VAL A 133 -9.28 6.72 17.65
C VAL A 133 -9.72 8.15 17.38
N ASP A 134 -10.40 8.75 18.34
CA ASP A 134 -10.78 10.17 18.38
C ASP A 134 -9.66 10.97 19.06
N HIS A 135 -9.19 12.00 18.37
CA HIS A 135 -8.09 12.87 18.80
C HIS A 135 -8.59 14.21 19.37
N GLY A 136 -9.90 14.44 19.38
CA GLY A 136 -10.51 15.72 19.71
C GLY A 136 -10.63 16.65 18.50
N ASP A 137 -11.39 17.74 18.65
CA ASP A 137 -11.57 18.77 17.64
C ASP A 137 -11.95 18.24 16.24
N GLY A 138 -12.76 17.17 16.20
CA GLY A 138 -13.24 16.56 14.96
C GLY A 138 -12.25 15.64 14.25
N TRP A 139 -11.05 15.43 14.80
CA TRP A 139 -10.02 14.55 14.23
C TRP A 139 -10.19 13.10 14.64
N GLU A 140 -10.20 12.19 13.66
CA GLU A 140 -10.23 10.74 13.88
C GLU A 140 -9.20 10.02 13.01
N THR A 141 -8.52 9.01 13.56
CA THR A 141 -7.81 8.01 12.76
C THR A 141 -8.56 6.68 12.76
N GLN A 142 -8.54 5.98 11.62
CA GLN A 142 -9.09 4.63 11.49
C GLN A 142 -8.00 3.66 11.02
N TYR A 143 -8.01 2.48 11.64
CA TYR A 143 -7.12 1.36 11.35
C TYR A 143 -7.99 0.18 10.94
N SER A 144 -8.11 -0.08 9.65
CA SER A 144 -8.98 -1.11 9.08
C SER A 144 -8.24 -2.42 8.83
N HIS A 145 -8.98 -3.48 8.50
CA HIS A 145 -8.43 -4.77 8.02
C HIS A 145 -7.59 -5.53 9.05
N LEU A 146 -7.82 -5.28 10.33
CA LEU A 146 -7.07 -5.90 11.43
C LEU A 146 -7.31 -7.41 11.49
N LYS A 147 -6.32 -8.12 12.02
CA LYS A 147 -6.36 -9.58 12.18
C LYS A 147 -7.44 -9.98 13.15
N ARG A 148 -8.20 -11.02 12.81
CA ARG A 148 -9.30 -11.53 13.65
C ARG A 148 -8.83 -11.82 15.07
N GLY A 149 -9.52 -11.27 16.06
CA GLY A 149 -9.24 -11.53 17.48
C GLY A 149 -7.94 -10.89 17.98
N SER A 150 -7.33 -9.98 17.20
CA SER A 150 -6.09 -9.32 17.59
C SER A 150 -6.28 -7.99 18.31
N ILE A 151 -7.50 -7.42 18.30
CA ILE A 151 -7.74 -6.08 18.85
C ILE A 151 -7.56 -6.11 20.38
N ALA A 152 -6.67 -5.24 20.88
CA ALA A 152 -6.24 -5.21 22.27
C ALA A 152 -6.88 -4.08 23.10
N VAL A 153 -7.73 -3.26 22.48
CA VAL A 153 -8.35 -2.07 23.08
C VAL A 153 -9.87 -2.11 23.00
N ARG A 154 -10.53 -1.26 23.78
CA ARG A 154 -11.99 -1.12 23.86
C ARG A 154 -12.42 0.34 23.73
N PRO A 155 -13.65 0.61 23.28
CA PRO A 155 -14.20 1.96 23.30
C PRO A 155 -14.07 2.61 24.68
N GLY A 156 -13.57 3.83 24.73
CA GLY A 156 -13.30 4.60 25.95
C GLY A 156 -11.86 4.51 26.45
N ASP A 157 -11.04 3.59 25.95
CA ASP A 157 -9.63 3.50 26.34
C ASP A 157 -8.86 4.73 25.83
N ARG A 158 -8.01 5.31 26.69
CA ARG A 158 -7.04 6.34 26.29
C ARG A 158 -5.79 5.66 25.76
N VAL A 159 -5.30 6.15 24.63
CA VAL A 159 -4.10 5.63 23.96
C VAL A 159 -3.12 6.77 23.72
N GLU A 160 -1.83 6.44 23.77
CA GLU A 160 -0.75 7.33 23.35
C GLU A 160 -0.27 6.89 21.96
N ALA A 161 0.49 7.75 21.28
CA ALA A 161 1.19 7.34 20.06
C ALA A 161 2.06 6.10 20.36
N GLY A 162 1.88 5.05 19.56
CA GLY A 162 2.59 3.78 19.72
C GLY A 162 1.93 2.74 20.61
N THR A 163 0.80 3.04 21.27
CA THR A 163 0.00 2.04 21.99
C THR A 163 -0.48 0.95 21.02
N PRO A 164 -0.26 -0.35 21.29
CA PRO A 164 -0.79 -1.44 20.47
C PRO A 164 -2.32 -1.43 20.40
N LEU A 165 -2.86 -1.43 19.19
CA LEU A 165 -4.31 -1.48 18.92
C LEU A 165 -4.73 -2.88 18.47
N GLY A 166 -3.90 -3.55 17.67
CA GLY A 166 -4.14 -4.88 17.15
C GLY A 166 -2.98 -5.36 16.27
N GLN A 167 -3.27 -6.25 15.32
CA GLN A 167 -2.28 -6.72 14.34
C GLN A 167 -2.79 -6.54 12.90
N ILE A 168 -1.86 -6.39 11.95
CA ILE A 168 -2.17 -6.39 10.51
C ILE A 168 -2.87 -7.71 10.14
N GLY A 169 -3.99 -7.64 9.42
CA GLY A 169 -4.82 -8.78 9.04
C GLY A 169 -5.21 -8.81 7.57
N LEU A 170 -6.28 -9.56 7.28
CA LEU A 170 -6.85 -9.78 5.94
C LEU A 170 -8.39 -9.75 6.00
N SER A 171 -8.96 -8.96 6.91
CA SER A 171 -10.41 -8.92 7.11
C SER A 171 -11.07 -7.80 6.31
N GLY A 172 -12.31 -8.00 5.85
CA GLY A 172 -13.05 -6.98 5.08
C GLY A 172 -12.72 -7.01 3.59
N ASN A 173 -12.72 -5.85 2.95
CA ASN A 173 -12.50 -5.69 1.51
C ASN A 173 -11.00 -5.73 1.16
N THR A 174 -10.35 -6.88 1.33
CA THR A 174 -8.89 -7.01 1.19
C THR A 174 -8.49 -8.13 0.23
N GLU A 175 -7.36 -7.95 -0.46
CA GLU A 175 -6.78 -8.99 -1.33
C GLU A 175 -5.43 -9.51 -0.84
N PHE A 176 -4.77 -8.79 0.08
CA PHE A 176 -3.45 -9.07 0.64
C PHE A 176 -3.37 -8.56 2.09
N PRO A 177 -2.46 -9.07 2.94
CA PRO A 177 -2.41 -8.68 4.34
C PRO A 177 -1.89 -7.25 4.51
N HIS A 178 -2.72 -6.35 5.07
CA HIS A 178 -2.37 -4.95 5.30
C HIS A 178 -3.24 -4.32 6.39
N VAL A 179 -2.82 -3.14 6.87
CA VAL A 179 -3.72 -2.19 7.55
C VAL A 179 -3.94 -1.02 6.60
N ASP A 180 -5.20 -0.69 6.37
CA ASP A 180 -5.60 0.59 5.74
C ASP A 180 -5.71 1.63 6.87
N PHE A 181 -4.82 2.61 6.82
CA PHE A 181 -4.79 3.74 7.73
C PHE A 181 -5.42 4.97 7.09
N GLY A 182 -6.50 5.47 7.67
CA GLY A 182 -7.18 6.69 7.25
C GLY A 182 -7.22 7.74 8.34
N ILE A 183 -7.26 9.02 7.94
CA ILE A 183 -7.52 10.14 8.84
C ILE A 183 -8.71 10.96 8.36
N ARG A 184 -9.51 11.46 9.30
CA ARG A 184 -10.64 12.35 9.04
C ARG A 184 -10.59 13.59 9.91
N HIS A 185 -11.20 14.65 9.39
CA HIS A 185 -11.54 15.84 10.15
C HIS A 185 -12.97 16.26 9.81
N ASP A 186 -13.83 16.36 10.82
CA ASP A 186 -15.27 16.65 10.67
C ASP A 186 -15.98 15.71 9.67
N GLY A 187 -15.65 14.42 9.74
CA GLY A 187 -16.22 13.39 8.85
C GLY A 187 -15.64 13.34 7.44
N ARG A 188 -14.79 14.29 7.04
CA ARG A 188 -14.12 14.31 5.73
C ARG A 188 -12.81 13.56 5.79
N THR A 189 -12.58 12.66 4.83
CA THR A 189 -11.32 11.90 4.74
C THR A 189 -10.24 12.79 4.15
N LEU A 190 -9.09 12.87 4.81
CA LEU A 190 -7.95 13.64 4.35
C LEU A 190 -6.79 12.72 3.96
N ASP A 191 -5.99 13.17 3.00
CA ASP A 191 -4.70 12.59 2.68
C ASP A 191 -3.66 13.04 3.72
N PRO A 192 -3.04 12.12 4.49
CA PRO A 192 -2.06 12.49 5.51
C PRO A 192 -0.76 13.09 4.93
N TYR A 193 -0.52 12.92 3.63
CA TYR A 193 0.66 13.47 2.94
C TYR A 193 0.46 14.90 2.43
N THR A 194 -0.79 15.34 2.24
CA THR A 194 -1.08 16.67 1.62
C THR A 194 -2.08 17.51 2.41
N GLY A 195 -2.84 16.91 3.32
CA GLY A 195 -3.95 17.53 4.05
C GLY A 195 -5.19 17.78 3.22
N ARG A 196 -5.20 17.34 1.96
CA ARG A 196 -6.32 17.54 1.05
C ARG A 196 -7.40 16.50 1.30
N GLU A 197 -8.64 16.88 1.02
CA GLU A 197 -9.75 15.94 1.06
C GLU A 197 -9.60 14.88 -0.03
N ALA A 198 -9.73 13.61 0.35
CA ALA A 198 -9.71 12.48 -0.58
C ALA A 198 -10.82 12.65 -1.62
N GLY A 199 -10.48 12.48 -2.90
CA GLY A 199 -11.46 12.63 -3.97
C GLY A 199 -11.85 14.07 -4.34
N GLY A 200 -11.14 15.09 -3.84
CA GLY A 200 -11.50 16.50 -4.00
C GLY A 200 -11.35 17.11 -5.41
N GLY A 201 -10.89 16.35 -6.42
CA GLY A 201 -10.94 16.73 -7.85
C GLY A 201 -10.19 18.00 -8.25
N GLY A 202 -9.22 18.46 -7.47
CA GLY A 202 -8.37 19.61 -7.79
C GLY A 202 -7.05 19.18 -8.41
N ALA A 203 -6.47 19.99 -9.31
CA ALA A 203 -5.17 19.71 -9.90
C ALA A 203 -4.16 19.29 -8.80
N ALA A 204 -3.66 18.06 -8.92
CA ALA A 204 -2.67 17.53 -8.01
C ALA A 204 -1.43 18.43 -8.08
N SER A 205 -1.13 19.16 -7.01
CA SER A 205 0.23 19.66 -6.84
C SER A 205 1.03 18.43 -6.44
N CYS A 206 1.75 17.82 -7.38
CA CYS A 206 2.70 16.76 -7.06
C CYS A 206 3.67 17.32 -6.00
N THR A 207 3.54 16.88 -4.75
CA THR A 207 4.19 17.55 -3.60
C THR A 207 5.59 17.00 -3.30
N VAL A 208 6.12 16.10 -4.14
CA VAL A 208 7.40 15.44 -3.89
C VAL A 208 8.30 15.46 -5.13
N PRO A 209 9.59 15.84 -5.00
CA PRO A 209 10.59 15.57 -6.03
C PRO A 209 10.71 14.07 -6.31
N ALA A 210 10.80 13.67 -7.58
CA ALA A 210 11.12 12.31 -7.94
C ALA A 210 12.53 11.96 -7.41
N GLY A 211 12.66 11.00 -6.46
CA GLY A 211 13.99 10.59 -6.00
C GLY A 211 14.16 9.99 -4.59
N GLY A 212 13.10 9.74 -3.82
CA GLY A 212 13.24 9.11 -2.49
C GLY A 212 13.78 10.04 -1.40
N GLU A 213 13.61 11.35 -1.57
CA GLU A 213 13.85 12.32 -0.51
C GLU A 213 12.82 12.17 0.63
N ALA A 214 13.18 12.67 1.82
CA ALA A 214 12.25 12.69 2.95
C ALA A 214 11.00 13.51 2.61
N LEU A 215 9.85 13.10 3.12
CA LEU A 215 8.60 13.83 2.91
C LEU A 215 8.75 15.29 3.39
N PRO A 216 8.11 16.24 2.68
CA PRO A 216 8.19 17.65 3.04
C PRO A 216 7.55 17.92 4.42
N PRO A 217 7.88 19.03 5.10
CA PRO A 217 7.39 19.30 6.46
C PRO A 217 5.90 19.62 6.54
N ASP A 218 5.24 19.91 5.42
CA ASP A 218 3.83 20.25 5.30
C ASP A 218 2.92 19.01 5.15
N THR A 219 3.23 17.94 5.89
CA THR A 219 2.40 16.73 6.01
C THR A 219 1.86 16.59 7.45
N LEU A 220 0.91 15.68 7.68
CA LEU A 220 0.48 15.32 9.04
C LEU A 220 1.48 14.43 9.77
N TRP A 221 2.44 13.85 9.04
CA TRP A 221 3.43 12.95 9.61
C TRP A 221 4.48 13.69 10.45
N SER A 222 4.80 13.11 11.60
CA SER A 222 5.86 13.60 12.47
C SER A 222 7.21 13.65 11.74
N ALA A 223 8.15 14.44 12.25
CA ALA A 223 9.51 14.49 11.71
C ALA A 223 10.20 13.11 11.73
N GLU A 224 9.80 12.21 12.63
CA GLU A 224 10.32 10.84 12.68
C GLU A 224 9.68 9.93 11.63
N ALA A 225 8.35 9.92 11.55
CA ALA A 225 7.63 9.15 10.54
C ALA A 225 8.09 9.52 9.11
N ARG A 226 8.27 10.82 8.82
CA ARG A 226 8.73 11.31 7.50
C ARG A 226 10.08 10.76 7.04
N ARG A 227 10.97 10.38 7.97
CA ARG A 227 12.27 9.75 7.62
C ARG A 227 12.10 8.31 7.11
N THR A 228 11.02 7.66 7.48
CA THR A 228 10.72 6.26 7.10
C THR A 228 9.75 6.17 5.93
N LEU A 229 8.88 7.17 5.77
CA LEU A 229 7.80 7.23 4.77
C LEU A 229 8.19 7.94 3.46
N ALA A 230 9.49 8.05 3.17
CA ALA A 230 9.95 8.55 1.88
C ALA A 230 9.25 7.78 0.73
N TYR A 231 8.77 8.51 -0.27
CA TYR A 231 7.98 7.92 -1.35
C TYR A 231 8.80 6.90 -2.13
N ARG A 232 8.26 5.68 -2.27
CA ARG A 232 8.84 4.58 -3.05
C ARG A 232 7.87 4.18 -4.16
N PRO A 233 8.17 4.49 -5.43
CA PRO A 233 7.28 4.16 -6.55
C PRO A 233 7.21 2.66 -6.85
N SER A 234 8.17 1.88 -6.34
CA SER A 234 8.24 0.43 -6.50
C SER A 234 8.94 -0.22 -5.31
N ALA A 235 8.65 -1.50 -5.05
CA ALA A 235 9.33 -2.28 -4.01
C ALA A 235 9.33 -3.79 -4.34
N LEU A 236 10.32 -4.52 -3.80
CA LEU A 236 10.39 -5.97 -3.87
C LEU A 236 9.65 -6.57 -2.66
N LEU A 237 8.46 -7.10 -2.90
CA LEU A 237 7.66 -7.75 -1.86
C LEU A 237 8.26 -9.10 -1.44
N GLY A 238 8.81 -9.85 -2.40
CA GLY A 238 9.48 -11.11 -2.12
C GLY A 238 10.27 -11.62 -3.32
N ALA A 239 11.30 -12.42 -3.07
CA ALA A 239 12.00 -13.16 -4.10
C ALA A 239 12.73 -14.35 -3.48
N GLY A 240 12.94 -15.40 -4.27
CA GLY A 240 13.64 -16.56 -3.78
C GLY A 240 13.70 -17.70 -4.77
N LEU A 241 13.96 -18.88 -4.22
CA LEU A 241 13.97 -20.14 -4.94
C LEU A 241 12.80 -21.02 -4.48
N ALA A 242 12.37 -21.93 -5.35
CA ALA A 242 11.35 -22.92 -5.09
C ALA A 242 11.84 -24.31 -5.57
N PRO A 243 11.38 -25.42 -4.95
CA PRO A 243 11.72 -26.78 -5.39
C PRO A 243 10.94 -27.23 -6.64
N GLU A 244 10.15 -26.32 -7.22
CA GLU A 244 9.19 -26.57 -8.30
C GLU A 244 9.02 -25.29 -9.14
N ALA A 245 8.28 -25.37 -10.23
CA ALA A 245 7.81 -24.19 -10.95
C ALA A 245 7.06 -23.25 -9.99
N PRO A 246 7.50 -22.00 -9.82
CA PRO A 246 7.00 -21.15 -8.76
C PRO A 246 5.58 -20.65 -9.05
N LYS A 247 4.72 -20.68 -8.04
CA LYS A 247 3.33 -20.22 -8.10
C LYS A 247 3.13 -19.00 -7.21
N ALA A 248 2.41 -18.00 -7.71
CA ALA A 248 2.19 -16.75 -6.99
C ALA A 248 1.42 -16.98 -5.68
N GLU A 249 0.46 -17.90 -5.67
CA GLU A 249 -0.36 -18.23 -4.51
C GLU A 249 0.50 -18.80 -3.39
N VAL A 250 1.40 -19.74 -3.73
CA VAL A 250 2.33 -20.35 -2.77
C VAL A 250 3.31 -19.32 -2.22
N ALA A 251 3.83 -18.42 -3.07
CA ALA A 251 4.70 -17.33 -2.64
C ALA A 251 4.00 -16.36 -1.67
N ARG A 252 2.77 -15.95 -1.99
CA ARG A 252 1.96 -15.03 -1.15
C ARG A 252 1.50 -15.68 0.15
N ASP A 253 1.42 -17.00 0.19
CA ASP A 253 1.22 -17.76 1.43
C ASP A 253 2.50 -17.86 2.28
N GLY A 254 3.67 -17.45 1.76
CA GLY A 254 4.99 -17.60 2.38
C GLY A 254 5.60 -19.00 2.22
N GLY A 255 5.05 -19.84 1.33
CA GLY A 255 5.42 -21.25 1.17
C GLY A 255 6.85 -21.48 0.67
N TYR A 256 7.50 -20.47 0.08
CA TYR A 256 8.89 -20.54 -0.39
C TYR A 256 9.90 -19.90 0.59
N GLY A 257 9.44 -19.35 1.72
CA GLY A 257 10.30 -18.71 2.73
C GLY A 257 10.77 -19.66 3.84
N GLY A 258 11.83 -19.25 4.56
CA GLY A 258 12.15 -19.75 5.90
C GLY A 258 12.73 -21.17 6.03
N LYS A 259 12.74 -21.99 4.97
CA LYS A 259 13.29 -23.36 5.00
C LYS A 259 14.35 -23.57 3.92
N PRO A 260 15.46 -24.26 4.23
CA PRO A 260 16.42 -24.66 3.22
C PRO A 260 15.78 -25.58 2.18
N LEU A 261 16.15 -25.41 0.92
CA LEU A 261 15.70 -26.28 -0.16
C LEU A 261 16.56 -27.55 -0.25
N PRO A 262 15.99 -28.74 -0.54
CA PRO A 262 16.77 -29.94 -0.75
C PRO A 262 17.68 -29.82 -1.99
N ALA A 263 18.97 -30.12 -1.84
CA ALA A 263 19.94 -30.13 -2.93
C ALA A 263 19.60 -31.14 -4.06
N GLY A 264 18.75 -32.13 -3.75
CA GLY A 264 18.23 -33.12 -4.70
C GLY A 264 17.10 -32.63 -5.61
N THR A 265 16.59 -31.40 -5.43
CA THR A 265 15.43 -30.91 -6.20
C THR A 265 15.70 -30.96 -7.72
N PRO A 266 14.79 -31.50 -8.55
CA PRO A 266 15.03 -31.69 -9.99
C PRO A 266 15.15 -30.36 -10.75
N THR A 267 14.52 -29.31 -10.22
CA THR A 267 14.52 -27.96 -10.77
C THR A 267 14.62 -26.95 -9.64
N LEU A 268 15.26 -25.81 -9.91
CA LEU A 268 15.15 -24.62 -9.08
C LEU A 268 14.21 -23.63 -9.76
N GLY A 269 13.01 -23.50 -9.22
CA GLY A 269 12.15 -22.37 -9.52
C GLY A 269 12.78 -21.09 -8.98
N VAL A 270 12.71 -20.01 -9.74
CA VAL A 270 13.24 -18.70 -9.40
C VAL A 270 12.10 -17.71 -9.54
N TRP A 271 11.84 -16.95 -8.48
CA TRP A 271 10.68 -16.07 -8.46
C TRP A 271 10.96 -14.73 -7.82
N ALA A 272 10.15 -13.75 -8.20
CA ALA A 272 10.06 -12.46 -7.54
C ALA A 272 8.64 -11.92 -7.62
N GLU A 273 8.22 -11.21 -6.58
CA GLU A 273 7.00 -10.42 -6.55
C GLU A 273 7.34 -8.96 -6.25
N LEU A 274 6.89 -8.06 -7.11
CA LEU A 274 7.18 -6.64 -7.09
C LEU A 274 5.87 -5.85 -7.06
N MET A 275 5.89 -4.67 -6.45
CA MET A 275 4.81 -3.68 -6.58
C MET A 275 5.27 -2.46 -7.36
N GLY A 276 4.32 -1.76 -8.01
CA GLY A 276 4.57 -0.48 -8.66
C GLY A 276 5.34 -0.52 -9.98
N GLY A 277 5.23 -1.63 -10.73
CA GLY A 277 5.84 -1.74 -12.06
C GLY A 277 5.03 -0.97 -13.13
N ARG A 278 5.73 -0.23 -13.99
CA ARG A 278 5.13 0.54 -15.10
C ARG A 278 5.19 -0.28 -16.39
N LEU A 279 4.25 -0.03 -17.31
CA LEU A 279 4.29 -0.63 -18.65
C LEU A 279 5.66 -0.41 -19.30
N GLY A 280 6.29 -1.48 -19.76
CA GLY A 280 7.59 -1.44 -20.43
C GLY A 280 8.81 -1.44 -19.50
N ASP A 281 8.63 -1.33 -18.18
CA ASP A 281 9.73 -1.55 -17.24
C ASP A 281 10.33 -2.93 -17.44
N ARG A 282 11.64 -3.07 -17.19
CA ARG A 282 12.34 -4.36 -17.33
C ARG A 282 12.68 -4.94 -15.99
N VAL A 283 12.31 -6.20 -15.78
CA VAL A 283 12.68 -6.96 -14.59
C VAL A 283 13.68 -8.02 -14.97
N THR A 284 14.87 -7.96 -14.37
CA THR A 284 15.90 -8.98 -14.48
C THR A 284 15.93 -9.83 -13.21
N LEU A 285 15.87 -11.16 -13.38
CA LEU A 285 16.16 -12.16 -12.36
C LEU A 285 17.52 -12.80 -12.64
N GLU A 286 18.43 -12.70 -11.69
CA GLU A 286 19.73 -13.35 -11.73
C GLU A 286 19.86 -14.33 -10.57
N VAL A 287 20.39 -15.52 -10.83
CA VAL A 287 20.70 -16.51 -9.79
C VAL A 287 22.16 -16.90 -9.89
N SER A 288 22.85 -16.85 -8.76
CA SER A 288 24.23 -17.34 -8.63
C SER A 288 24.32 -18.40 -7.55
N GLY A 289 25.11 -19.44 -7.81
CA GLY A 289 25.40 -20.51 -6.86
C GLY A 289 26.40 -20.10 -5.77
N PRO A 290 26.73 -21.03 -4.85
CA PRO A 290 27.66 -20.79 -3.74
C PRO A 290 29.08 -20.42 -4.18
N ASP A 291 29.49 -20.88 -5.35
CA ASP A 291 30.78 -20.59 -6.00
C ASP A 291 30.79 -19.23 -6.73
N GLY A 292 29.69 -18.49 -6.70
CA GLY A 292 29.51 -17.23 -7.42
C GLY A 292 29.21 -17.40 -8.91
N ARG A 293 29.13 -18.64 -9.43
CA ARG A 293 28.79 -18.88 -10.83
C ARG A 293 27.32 -18.53 -11.06
N ARG A 294 27.07 -17.68 -12.06
CA ARG A 294 25.70 -17.37 -12.50
C ARG A 294 25.07 -18.59 -13.19
N LEU A 295 23.93 -19.00 -12.68
CA LEU A 295 23.12 -20.12 -13.16
C LEU A 295 22.00 -19.65 -14.08
N LEU A 296 21.50 -18.43 -13.86
CA LEU A 296 20.40 -17.85 -14.60
C LEU A 296 20.59 -16.35 -14.75
N ARG A 297 20.23 -15.83 -15.92
CA ARG A 297 19.80 -14.45 -16.12
C ARG A 297 18.56 -14.49 -17.00
N SER A 298 17.42 -14.07 -16.46
CA SER A 298 16.17 -13.94 -17.20
C SER A 298 15.71 -12.48 -17.15
N GLU A 299 15.19 -11.97 -18.25
CA GLU A 299 14.68 -10.61 -18.32
C GLU A 299 13.29 -10.62 -18.98
N GLY A 300 12.35 -9.89 -18.39
CA GLY A 300 11.01 -9.72 -18.93
C GLY A 300 10.55 -8.27 -18.84
N ALA A 301 9.74 -7.84 -19.81
CA ALA A 301 9.08 -6.55 -19.75
C ALA A 301 7.79 -6.66 -18.92
N VAL A 302 7.47 -5.61 -18.17
CA VAL A 302 6.17 -5.45 -17.51
C VAL A 302 5.10 -5.24 -18.60
N PRO A 303 4.17 -6.18 -18.79
CA PRO A 303 3.30 -6.20 -19.97
C PRO A 303 2.14 -5.20 -19.90
N ARG A 304 1.82 -4.72 -18.69
CA ARG A 304 0.77 -3.75 -18.39
C ARG A 304 1.02 -3.16 -16.99
N PRO A 305 0.54 -1.95 -16.67
CA PRO A 305 0.68 -1.40 -15.33
C PRO A 305 -0.04 -2.34 -14.35
N LEU A 306 0.72 -2.93 -13.44
CA LEU A 306 0.26 -3.90 -12.47
C LEU A 306 0.61 -3.39 -11.08
N ALA A 307 -0.39 -3.32 -10.20
CA ALA A 307 -0.17 -2.97 -8.79
C ALA A 307 0.80 -3.97 -8.13
N VAL A 308 0.70 -5.26 -8.50
CA VAL A 308 1.62 -6.33 -8.11
C VAL A 308 1.91 -7.21 -9.31
N LEU A 309 3.18 -7.55 -9.51
CA LEU A 309 3.65 -8.39 -10.59
C LEU A 309 4.50 -9.54 -10.05
N PHE A 310 4.15 -10.76 -10.47
CA PHE A 310 4.88 -11.98 -10.15
C PHE A 310 5.67 -12.46 -11.37
N PHE A 311 6.95 -12.73 -11.19
CA PHE A 311 7.82 -13.38 -12.16
C PHE A 311 8.22 -14.75 -11.66
N GLY A 312 8.22 -15.71 -12.58
CA GLY A 312 8.64 -17.08 -12.33
C GLY A 312 9.42 -17.61 -13.51
N THR A 313 10.52 -18.29 -13.24
CA THR A 313 11.26 -19.08 -14.24
C THR A 313 11.94 -20.25 -13.55
N GLU A 314 12.63 -21.10 -14.30
CA GLU A 314 13.16 -22.35 -13.81
C GLU A 314 14.57 -22.61 -14.35
N VAL A 315 15.42 -23.15 -13.48
CA VAL A 315 16.74 -23.67 -13.86
C VAL A 315 16.74 -25.17 -13.64
N LYS A 316 16.95 -25.93 -14.71
CA LYS A 316 17.07 -27.39 -14.62
C LYS A 316 18.38 -27.77 -13.94
N LYS A 317 18.34 -28.84 -13.15
CA LYS A 317 19.52 -29.39 -12.50
C LYS A 317 20.62 -29.76 -13.52
N PRO A 318 21.91 -29.50 -13.22
CA PRO A 318 23.01 -29.99 -14.03
C PRO A 318 22.99 -31.52 -14.16
N ALA A 319 23.42 -32.05 -15.31
CA ALA A 319 23.56 -33.49 -15.52
C ALA A 319 24.60 -34.14 -14.58
N SER A 320 25.50 -33.33 -14.01
CA SER A 320 26.65 -33.76 -13.20
C SER A 320 26.33 -34.17 -11.76
N GLY A 321 25.09 -34.03 -11.27
CA GLY A 321 24.75 -34.42 -9.90
C GLY A 321 23.71 -33.53 -9.22
N PRO A 322 23.55 -33.60 -7.89
CA PRO A 322 22.72 -32.67 -7.12
C PRO A 322 23.19 -31.22 -7.26
N TRP A 323 22.37 -30.26 -6.83
CA TRP A 323 22.82 -28.88 -6.64
C TRP A 323 23.92 -28.83 -5.58
N ALA A 324 24.87 -27.91 -5.73
CA ALA A 324 25.89 -27.70 -4.71
C ALA A 324 25.22 -27.16 -3.43
N PRO A 325 25.37 -27.79 -2.26
CA PRO A 325 24.84 -27.25 -1.02
C PRO A 325 25.45 -25.88 -0.69
N GLY A 326 24.69 -25.03 0.01
CA GLY A 326 25.14 -23.73 0.48
C GLY A 326 24.30 -22.55 -0.02
N PRO A 327 24.83 -21.32 0.05
CA PRO A 327 24.07 -20.11 -0.23
C PRO A 327 23.95 -19.80 -1.70
N TYR A 328 22.72 -19.66 -2.17
CA TYR A 328 22.38 -19.14 -3.47
C TYR A 328 21.94 -17.68 -3.33
N ARG A 329 22.27 -16.88 -4.34
CA ARG A 329 21.88 -15.46 -4.41
C ARG A 329 20.89 -15.26 -5.54
N VAL A 330 19.72 -14.74 -5.21
CA VAL A 330 18.70 -14.30 -6.17
C VAL A 330 18.74 -12.77 -6.19
N THR A 331 19.18 -12.19 -7.30
CA THR A 331 19.19 -10.75 -7.49
C THR A 331 18.04 -10.35 -8.41
N VAL A 332 17.24 -9.40 -7.96
CA VAL A 332 16.14 -8.81 -8.73
C VAL A 332 16.50 -7.38 -9.06
N THR A 333 16.39 -7.01 -10.33
CA THR A 333 16.60 -5.63 -10.78
C THR A 333 15.39 -5.15 -11.56
N LEU A 334 14.78 -4.03 -11.16
CA LEU A 334 13.75 -3.31 -11.92
C LEU A 334 14.39 -2.09 -12.58
N ARG A 335 14.20 -1.94 -13.88
CA ARG A 335 14.63 -0.77 -14.64
C ARG A 335 13.46 -0.04 -15.28
N HIS A 336 13.50 1.28 -15.21
CA HIS A 336 12.62 2.19 -15.95
C HIS A 336 13.43 2.87 -17.04
N GLY A 337 13.23 2.45 -18.29
CA GLY A 337 14.20 2.78 -19.35
C GLY A 337 15.59 2.25 -19.00
N ASP A 338 16.57 3.16 -18.95
CA ASP A 338 17.96 2.84 -18.58
C ASP A 338 18.26 2.99 -17.08
N GLU A 339 17.34 3.61 -16.32
CA GLU A 339 17.50 3.86 -14.89
C GLU A 339 17.21 2.59 -14.08
N THR A 340 18.07 2.28 -13.11
CA THR A 340 17.81 1.21 -12.15
C THR A 340 17.01 1.76 -10.97
N VAL A 341 15.71 1.42 -10.93
CA VAL A 341 14.77 1.85 -9.89
C VAL A 341 14.90 1.00 -8.62
N LEU A 342 15.21 -0.28 -8.79
CA LEU A 342 15.36 -1.23 -7.69
C LEU A 342 16.44 -2.24 -8.05
N ARG A 343 17.33 -2.54 -7.11
CA ARG A 343 18.20 -3.71 -7.16
C ARG A 343 18.32 -4.30 -5.77
N GLU A 344 17.82 -5.52 -5.60
CA GLU A 344 17.84 -6.22 -4.31
C GLU A 344 18.35 -7.65 -4.48
N GLU A 345 19.08 -8.12 -3.46
CA GLU A 345 19.55 -9.50 -3.37
C GLU A 345 18.83 -10.24 -2.23
N ARG A 346 18.51 -11.51 -2.47
CA ARG A 346 18.01 -12.45 -1.47
C ARG A 346 18.92 -13.67 -1.45
N ARG A 347 19.25 -14.12 -0.23
CA ARG A 347 20.05 -15.32 0.00
C ARG A 347 19.13 -16.48 0.36
N VAL A 348 19.30 -17.63 -0.30
CA VAL A 348 18.54 -18.85 -0.05
C VAL A 348 19.52 -20.00 0.18
N GLU A 349 19.32 -20.76 1.26
CA GLU A 349 20.18 -21.90 1.57
C GLU A 349 19.65 -23.19 0.92
N LEU A 350 20.53 -23.95 0.27
CA LEU A 350 20.27 -25.31 -0.19
C LEU A 350 21.04 -26.30 0.69
N ARG A 351 20.40 -27.42 1.07
CA ARG A 351 20.98 -28.45 1.94
C ARG A 351 20.86 -29.85 1.36
#